data_AF-A0A931NX51-F1
#
_entry.id   AF-A0A931NX51-F1
#
_cell.length_a   1.000
_cell.length_b   1.000
_cell.length_c   1.000
_cell.angle_alpha   90.00
_cell.angle_beta   90.00
_cell.angle_gamma   90.00
#
_symmetry.space_group_name_H-M   'P 1'
#
loop_
_entity.id
_entity.type
_entity.pdbx_description
1 polymer ?
#
loop_
_entity_poly.entity_id
_entity_poly.type
_entity_poly.pdbx_seq_one_letter_code
_entity_poly.pdbx_strand_id
1 'polypeptide(L)'
;MWRRIQSDERIAPVEFAMVESLADACVLLREGHTPHSLLVAMDAERAGAADLGRLSAAIVDSGCFWMSAWGPGCSHVDDAVDMELVMREIGGRPLGRLLMTAWHERESFVEATECVMFAAMPSDEWKLESWTRRVLVIGDVIAEGEARRAVEDVVKPGA
;
A
#
# COMPACT_ATOMS: atom_id res chain seq x y z
N MET A 1 -10.68 9.26 2.86
CA MET A 1 -10.50 9.01 4.31
C MET A 1 -10.45 7.50 4.55
N TRP A 2 -9.55 7.05 5.42
CA TRP A 2 -9.40 5.65 5.82
C TRP A 2 -10.63 5.12 6.57
N ARG A 3 -11.09 3.92 6.23
CA ARG A 3 -12.15 3.20 6.93
C ARG A 3 -11.56 1.98 7.61
N ARG A 4 -11.83 1.82 8.91
CA ARG A 4 -11.36 0.66 9.66
C ARG A 4 -12.18 -0.58 9.31
N ILE A 5 -11.50 -1.68 9.02
CA ILE A 5 -12.10 -3.00 8.86
C ILE A 5 -11.87 -3.77 10.16
N GLN A 6 -12.95 -4.37 10.68
CA GLN A 6 -12.84 -5.25 11.84
C GLN A 6 -12.06 -6.50 11.42
N SER A 7 -10.99 -6.83 12.14
CA SER A 7 -10.14 -7.98 11.89
C SER A 7 -10.07 -8.87 13.12
N ASP A 8 -9.59 -10.10 12.95
CA ASP A 8 -9.14 -10.95 14.06
C ASP A 8 -8.09 -10.20 14.93
N GLU A 9 -8.10 -10.42 16.24
CA GLU A 9 -7.16 -9.78 17.19
C GLU A 9 -5.69 -10.13 16.90
N ARG A 10 -5.43 -11.23 16.20
CA ARG A 10 -4.09 -11.66 15.76
C ARG A 10 -3.57 -10.84 14.58
N ILE A 11 -4.44 -10.06 13.93
CA ILE A 11 -4.12 -9.24 12.76
C ILE A 11 -4.05 -7.78 13.23
N ALA A 12 -2.91 -7.11 12.97
CA ALA A 12 -2.78 -5.67 13.16
C ALA A 12 -3.94 -4.93 12.50
N PRO A 13 -4.40 -3.79 13.06
CA PRO A 13 -5.57 -3.09 12.57
C PRO A 13 -5.55 -2.85 11.05
N VAL A 14 -6.68 -3.12 10.41
CA VAL A 14 -6.81 -3.01 8.95
C VAL A 14 -7.59 -1.75 8.58
N GLU A 15 -7.05 -0.99 7.65
CA GLU A 15 -7.62 0.23 7.11
C GLU A 15 -7.76 0.10 5.59
N PHE A 16 -8.91 0.52 5.08
CA PHE A 16 -9.23 0.48 3.66
C PHE A 16 -9.65 1.86 3.19
N ALA A 17 -9.20 2.24 2.00
CA ALA A 17 -9.67 3.43 1.32
C ALA A 17 -9.75 3.21 -0.19
N MET A 18 -10.68 3.92 -0.79
CA MET A 18 -10.79 4.06 -2.23
C MET A 18 -10.85 5.55 -2.55
N VAL A 19 -10.11 5.95 -3.58
CA VAL A 19 -10.01 7.33 -4.05
C VAL A 19 -10.09 7.36 -5.57
N GLU A 20 -10.58 8.46 -6.13
CA GLU A 20 -10.80 8.56 -7.57
C GLU A 20 -9.52 8.88 -8.34
N SER A 21 -8.52 9.48 -7.68
CA SER A 21 -7.32 10.00 -8.34
C SER A 21 -6.03 9.78 -7.55
N LEU A 22 -4.90 9.81 -8.28
CA LEU A 22 -3.56 9.81 -7.69
C LEU A 22 -3.29 11.03 -6.78
N ALA A 23 -3.92 12.17 -7.08
CA ALA A 23 -3.78 13.36 -6.24
C ALA A 23 -4.44 13.14 -4.86
N ASP A 24 -5.63 12.56 -4.84
CA ASP A 24 -6.34 12.21 -3.61
C ASP A 24 -5.61 11.12 -2.82
N ALA A 25 -5.03 10.14 -3.52
CA ALA A 25 -4.16 9.13 -2.92
C ALA A 25 -2.98 9.78 -2.18
N CYS A 26 -2.31 10.75 -2.81
CA CYS A 26 -1.18 11.46 -2.20
C CYS A 26 -1.60 12.26 -0.96
N VAL A 27 -2.78 12.90 -0.99
CA VAL A 27 -3.32 13.61 0.18
C VAL A 27 -3.58 12.61 1.31
N LEU A 28 -4.29 11.52 1.01
CA LEU A 28 -4.67 10.50 1.97
C LEU A 28 -3.46 9.79 2.63
N LEU A 29 -2.40 9.52 1.86
CA LEU A 29 -1.18 8.89 2.39
C LEU A 29 -0.42 9.81 3.35
N ARG A 30 -0.55 11.14 3.18
CA ARG A 30 0.03 12.12 4.11
C ARG A 30 -0.82 12.30 5.37
N GLU A 31 -2.07 11.85 5.36
CA GLU A 31 -2.95 11.82 6.53
C GLU A 31 -2.61 10.62 7.42
N GLY A 32 -1.70 10.83 8.36
CA GLY A 32 -1.38 9.88 9.42
C GLY A 32 0.02 9.27 9.28
N HIS A 33 0.75 9.27 10.39
CA HIS A 33 2.15 8.82 10.46
C HIS A 33 2.34 7.46 11.15
N THR A 34 1.24 6.73 11.37
CA THR A 34 1.34 5.39 11.94
C THR A 34 2.07 4.49 10.93
N PRO A 35 3.14 3.81 11.34
CA PRO A 35 3.83 2.84 10.49
C PRO A 35 2.84 1.82 9.93
N HIS A 36 3.00 1.43 8.67
CA HIS A 36 2.05 0.52 8.04
C HIS A 36 2.63 -0.27 6.87
N SER A 37 2.04 -1.43 6.60
CA SER A 37 2.13 -2.07 5.30
C SER A 37 1.01 -1.54 4.39
N LEU A 38 1.25 -1.51 3.08
CA LEU A 38 0.34 -0.91 2.11
C LEU A 38 0.19 -1.82 0.89
N LEU A 39 -1.05 -2.12 0.50
CA LEU A 39 -1.40 -2.56 -0.84
C LEU A 39 -1.93 -1.37 -1.63
N VAL A 40 -1.33 -1.05 -2.77
CA VAL A 40 -1.86 -0.08 -3.75
C VAL A 40 -2.45 -0.84 -4.92
N ALA A 41 -3.76 -0.73 -5.11
CA ALA A 41 -4.44 -1.24 -6.30
C ALA A 41 -4.75 -0.10 -7.26
N MET A 42 -4.18 -0.15 -8.46
CA MET A 42 -4.43 0.85 -9.50
C MET A 42 -4.14 0.29 -10.89
N ASP A 43 -4.69 0.95 -11.91
CA ASP A 43 -4.23 0.82 -13.29
C ASP A 43 -3.07 1.79 -13.52
N ALA A 44 -1.84 1.27 -13.47
CA ALA A 44 -0.61 2.04 -13.62
C ALA A 44 -0.18 2.19 -15.09
N GLU A 45 -0.80 1.50 -16.05
CA GLU A 45 -0.58 1.77 -17.48
C GLU A 45 -1.10 3.15 -17.88
N ARG A 46 -2.11 3.66 -17.15
CA ARG A 46 -2.72 4.98 -17.37
C ARG A 46 -2.01 6.12 -16.65
N ALA A 47 -1.02 5.82 -15.81
CA ALA A 47 -0.32 6.82 -15.01
C ALA A 47 0.96 7.31 -15.71
N GLY A 48 1.17 8.63 -15.74
CA GLY A 48 2.43 9.19 -16.22
C GLY A 48 3.54 9.07 -15.17
N ALA A 49 4.80 9.04 -15.62
CA ALA A 49 5.97 8.95 -14.74
C ALA A 49 6.01 10.04 -13.65
N ALA A 50 5.59 11.26 -13.98
CA ALA A 50 5.51 12.35 -13.01
C ALA A 50 4.47 12.11 -11.91
N ASP A 51 3.38 11.40 -12.22
CA ASP A 51 2.32 11.09 -11.26
C ASP A 51 2.75 9.94 -10.35
N LEU A 52 3.35 8.89 -10.93
CA LEU A 52 3.96 7.80 -10.18
C LEU A 52 5.05 8.32 -9.23
N GLY A 53 5.93 9.22 -9.68
CA GLY A 53 6.93 9.83 -8.79
C GLY A 53 6.33 10.60 -7.61
N ARG A 54 5.20 11.29 -7.79
CA ARG A 54 4.50 11.96 -6.68
C ARG A 54 3.86 10.98 -5.71
N LEU A 55 3.27 9.90 -6.24
CA LEU A 55 2.73 8.81 -5.43
C LEU A 55 3.85 8.14 -4.62
N SER A 56 4.95 7.78 -5.26
CA SER A 56 6.10 7.14 -4.63
C SER A 56 6.67 7.97 -3.48
N ALA A 57 6.86 9.28 -3.69
CA ALA A 57 7.28 10.18 -2.62
C ALA A 57 6.28 10.20 -1.45
N ALA A 58 4.98 10.23 -1.75
CA ALA A 58 3.94 10.19 -0.71
C ALA A 58 3.93 8.85 0.06
N ILE A 59 4.16 7.72 -0.62
CA ILE A 59 4.27 6.40 0.02
C ILE A 59 5.46 6.38 0.98
N VAL A 60 6.65 6.79 0.53
CA VAL A 60 7.86 6.79 1.39
C VAL A 60 7.68 7.72 2.60
N ASP A 61 7.07 8.89 2.42
CA ASP A 61 6.85 9.87 3.48
C ASP A 61 5.75 9.47 4.48
N SER A 62 4.86 8.56 4.11
CA SER A 62 3.72 8.14 4.94
C SER A 62 4.11 7.25 6.12
N GLY A 63 5.36 6.77 6.19
CA GLY A 63 5.79 5.77 7.15
C GLY A 63 5.47 4.34 6.73
N CYS A 64 5.15 4.13 5.45
CA CYS A 64 5.02 2.82 4.84
C CYS A 64 6.33 2.04 4.99
N PHE A 65 6.24 0.77 5.35
CA PHE A 65 7.40 -0.11 5.49
C PHE A 65 7.45 -1.29 4.56
N TRP A 66 6.30 -1.65 4.01
CA TRP A 66 6.15 -2.65 3.00
C TRP A 66 5.09 -2.14 2.03
N MET A 67 5.43 -2.05 0.75
CA MET A 67 4.50 -1.64 -0.29
C MET A 67 4.33 -2.81 -1.27
N SER A 68 3.09 -3.25 -1.45
CA SER A 68 2.70 -4.15 -2.53
C SER A 68 1.85 -3.39 -3.54
N ALA A 69 2.04 -3.64 -4.83
CA ALA A 69 1.23 -3.07 -5.90
C ALA A 69 0.38 -4.15 -6.60
N TRP A 70 -0.83 -3.81 -7.03
CA TRP A 70 -1.73 -4.70 -7.79
C TRP A 70 -2.46 -3.95 -8.90
N GLY A 71 -2.77 -4.65 -9.99
CA GLY A 71 -3.51 -4.12 -11.14
C GLY A 71 -2.65 -4.01 -12.41
N PRO A 72 -3.22 -3.56 -13.53
CA PRO A 72 -2.50 -3.43 -14.81
C PRO A 72 -1.27 -2.55 -14.68
N GLY A 73 -0.12 -3.04 -15.16
CA GLY A 73 1.15 -2.31 -15.12
C GLY A 73 1.66 -1.99 -13.70
N CYS A 74 1.17 -2.66 -12.66
CA CYS A 74 1.48 -2.33 -11.27
C CYS A 74 2.97 -2.43 -10.90
N SER A 75 3.78 -3.16 -11.68
CA SER A 75 5.24 -3.15 -11.60
C SER A 75 5.84 -1.75 -11.79
N HIS A 76 5.18 -0.85 -12.53
CA HIS A 76 5.63 0.54 -12.64
C HIS A 76 5.52 1.33 -11.32
N VAL A 77 4.61 0.93 -10.42
CA VAL A 77 4.50 1.53 -9.08
C VAL A 77 5.69 1.09 -8.24
N ASP A 78 6.03 -0.19 -8.30
CA ASP A 78 7.21 -0.80 -7.67
C ASP A 78 8.50 -0.10 -8.12
N ASP A 79 8.75 -0.06 -9.43
CA ASP A 79 9.91 0.60 -10.04
C ASP A 79 10.02 2.08 -9.63
N ALA A 80 8.89 2.81 -9.59
CA ALA A 80 8.88 4.22 -9.23
C ALA A 80 9.20 4.44 -7.75
N VAL A 81 8.76 3.54 -6.87
CA VAL A 81 9.07 3.59 -5.45
C VAL A 81 10.54 3.25 -5.18
N ASP A 82 11.06 2.21 -5.81
CA ASP A 82 12.48 1.85 -5.75
C ASP A 82 13.37 3.00 -6.23
N MET A 83 12.98 3.64 -7.34
CA MET A 83 13.69 4.81 -7.86
C MET A 83 13.68 5.97 -6.86
N GLU A 84 12.55 6.25 -6.18
CA GLU A 84 12.50 7.31 -5.16
C GLU A 84 13.43 7.01 -3.98
N LEU A 85 13.54 5.75 -3.54
CA LEU A 85 14.48 5.34 -2.50
C LEU A 85 15.93 5.56 -2.94
N VAL A 86 16.30 5.11 -4.14
CA VAL A 86 17.64 5.33 -4.72
C VAL A 86 17.96 6.83 -4.83
N MET A 87 17.01 7.64 -5.31
CA MET A 87 17.20 9.09 -5.44
C MET A 87 17.31 9.79 -4.09
N ARG A 88 16.65 9.29 -3.04
CA ARG A 88 16.85 9.77 -1.66
C ARG A 88 18.23 9.41 -1.14
N GLU A 89 18.68 8.17 -1.35
CA GLU A 89 20.00 7.72 -0.92
C GLU A 89 21.11 8.56 -1.56
N ILE A 90 21.08 8.70 -2.89
CA ILE A 90 22.03 9.52 -3.66
C ILE A 90 22.00 10.97 -3.17
N GLY A 91 20.82 11.50 -2.84
CA GLY A 91 20.63 12.86 -2.34
C GLY A 91 20.93 13.05 -0.85
N GLY A 92 21.33 12.00 -0.11
CA GLY A 92 21.53 12.06 1.34
C GLY A 92 20.25 12.36 2.15
N ARG A 93 19.07 12.11 1.57
CA ARG A 93 17.77 12.28 2.23
C ARG A 93 17.45 11.01 3.04
N PRO A 94 16.70 11.13 4.15
CA PRO A 94 16.23 9.95 4.88
C PRO A 94 15.37 9.05 3.98
N LEU A 95 15.67 7.75 3.96
CA LEU A 95 14.90 6.74 3.22
C LEU A 95 13.51 6.46 3.81
N GLY A 96 13.19 7.09 4.94
CA GLY A 96 11.95 6.83 5.67
C GLY A 96 11.98 5.45 6.33
N ARG A 97 10.81 4.83 6.42
CA ARG A 97 10.65 3.46 6.92
C ARG A 97 10.44 2.46 5.79
N LEU A 98 10.46 2.83 4.52
CA LEU A 98 10.15 1.86 3.47
C LEU A 98 11.30 0.87 3.30
N LEU A 99 11.02 -0.43 3.48
CA LEU A 99 12.03 -1.50 3.49
C LEU A 99 11.90 -2.46 2.32
N MET A 100 10.67 -2.72 1.87
CA MET A 100 10.40 -3.72 0.85
C MET A 100 9.27 -3.25 -0.08
N THR A 101 9.45 -3.56 -1.35
CA THR A 101 8.52 -3.35 -2.44
C THR A 101 8.21 -4.72 -3.08
N ALA A 102 6.98 -4.91 -3.52
CA ALA A 102 6.53 -6.08 -4.25
C ALA A 102 5.40 -5.69 -5.21
N TRP A 103 5.19 -6.48 -6.26
CA TRP A 103 4.04 -6.31 -7.16
C TRP A 103 3.35 -7.64 -7.42
N HIS A 104 2.08 -7.55 -7.78
CA HIS A 104 1.18 -8.68 -7.95
C HIS A 104 0.42 -8.56 -9.28
N GLU A 105 1.16 -8.53 -10.40
CA GLU A 105 0.58 -8.33 -11.73
C GLU A 105 -0.17 -9.56 -12.25
N ARG A 106 0.15 -10.76 -11.73
CA ARG A 106 -0.39 -12.04 -12.23
C ARG A 106 -1.30 -12.73 -11.23
N GLU A 107 -1.34 -12.23 -10.00
CA GLU A 107 -2.12 -12.74 -8.90
C GLU A 107 -3.49 -12.04 -8.84
N SER A 108 -4.46 -12.72 -8.24
CA SER A 108 -5.74 -12.11 -7.92
C SER A 108 -5.59 -11.02 -6.85
N PHE A 109 -6.56 -10.11 -6.80
CA PHE A 109 -6.59 -9.08 -5.74
C PHE A 109 -6.65 -9.69 -4.33
N VAL A 110 -7.28 -10.86 -4.19
CA VAL A 110 -7.32 -11.63 -2.93
C VAL A 110 -5.93 -12.08 -2.53
N GLU A 111 -5.18 -12.74 -3.42
CA GLU A 111 -3.81 -13.20 -3.15
C GLU A 111 -2.86 -12.03 -2.83
N ALA A 112 -2.97 -10.91 -3.56
CA ALA A 112 -2.21 -9.69 -3.25
C ALA A 112 -2.55 -9.14 -1.86
N THR A 113 -3.83 -9.18 -1.48
CA THR A 113 -4.28 -8.80 -0.14
C THR A 113 -3.71 -9.72 0.93
N GLU A 114 -3.75 -11.04 0.73
CA GLU A 114 -3.15 -12.03 1.65
C GLU A 114 -1.67 -11.76 1.89
N CYS A 115 -0.91 -11.38 0.86
CA CYS A 115 0.49 -11.02 0.99
C CYS A 115 0.69 -9.86 2.00
N VAL A 116 -0.07 -8.78 1.87
CA VAL A 116 0.01 -7.64 2.82
C VAL A 116 -0.53 -7.98 4.21
N MET A 117 -1.48 -8.91 4.29
CA MET A 117 -2.05 -9.35 5.57
C MET A 117 -1.14 -10.31 6.35
N PHE A 118 -0.36 -11.15 5.68
CA PHE A 118 0.35 -12.24 6.35
C PHE A 118 1.86 -12.25 6.15
N ALA A 119 2.38 -11.68 5.06
CA ALA A 119 3.82 -11.65 4.78
C ALA A 119 4.46 -10.29 5.10
N ALA A 120 3.73 -9.19 4.91
CA ALA A 120 4.22 -7.83 5.13
C ALA A 120 4.34 -7.44 6.61
N MET A 121 5.26 -8.09 7.32
CA MET A 121 5.57 -7.84 8.72
C MET A 121 6.75 -6.87 8.85
N PRO A 122 6.73 -5.96 9.84
CA PRO A 122 7.87 -5.09 10.09
C PRO A 122 9.06 -5.91 10.59
N SER A 123 10.27 -5.46 10.27
CA SER A 123 11.50 -6.06 10.81
C SER A 123 11.56 -5.91 12.34
N ASP A 124 12.03 -6.96 13.03
CA ASP A 124 12.26 -6.96 14.48
C ASP A 124 13.17 -5.80 14.93
N GLU A 125 14.03 -5.31 14.04
CA GLU A 125 14.96 -4.21 14.30
C GLU A 125 14.26 -2.90 14.65
N TRP A 126 13.06 -2.66 14.14
CA TRP A 126 12.37 -1.39 14.32
C TRP A 126 11.50 -1.31 15.56
N LYS A 127 11.28 -2.46 16.24
CA LYS A 127 10.57 -2.55 17.52
C LYS A 127 9.27 -1.71 17.52
N LEU A 128 8.47 -1.83 16.47
CA LEU A 128 7.25 -1.04 16.33
C LEU A 128 6.24 -1.45 17.40
N GLU A 129 5.91 -0.53 18.31
CA GLU A 129 4.91 -0.77 19.36
C GLU A 129 3.49 -0.88 18.78
N SER A 130 3.23 -0.21 17.66
CA SER A 130 1.97 -0.29 16.92
C SER A 130 2.17 0.02 15.43
N TRP A 131 1.36 -0.62 14.60
CA TRP A 131 1.33 -0.41 13.15
C TRP A 131 -0.03 -0.86 12.57
N THR A 132 -0.33 -0.47 11.33
CA THR A 132 -1.59 -0.85 10.65
C THR A 132 -1.33 -1.50 9.30
N ARG A 133 -2.33 -2.20 8.77
CA ARG A 133 -2.35 -2.72 7.40
C ARG A 133 -3.28 -1.88 6.56
N ARG A 134 -2.80 -1.38 5.44
CA ARG A 134 -3.55 -0.47 4.58
C ARG A 134 -3.78 -1.07 3.21
N VAL A 135 -5.00 -0.90 2.71
CA VAL A 135 -5.36 -1.20 1.32
C VAL A 135 -5.91 0.09 0.71
N LEU A 136 -5.26 0.56 -0.35
CA LEU A 136 -5.62 1.76 -1.09
C LEU A 136 -5.96 1.39 -2.53
N VAL A 137 -7.21 1.61 -2.92
CA VAL A 137 -7.67 1.47 -4.30
C VAL A 137 -7.74 2.85 -4.94
N ILE A 138 -7.14 3.00 -6.13
CA ILE A 138 -7.10 4.27 -6.88
C ILE A 138 -7.80 4.07 -8.22
N GLY A 139 -8.81 4.91 -8.48
CA GLY A 139 -9.62 4.82 -9.69
C GLY A 139 -10.60 3.66 -9.65
N ASP A 140 -10.83 3.01 -10.79
CA ASP A 140 -11.85 2.01 -11.04
C ASP A 140 -11.30 0.63 -11.41
N VAL A 141 -10.05 0.34 -11.04
CA VAL A 141 -9.38 -0.95 -11.32
C VAL A 141 -10.11 -2.16 -10.73
N ILE A 142 -10.88 -1.95 -9.67
CA ILE A 142 -11.76 -2.93 -9.02
C ILE A 142 -12.94 -2.18 -8.38
N ALA A 143 -14.13 -2.80 -8.37
CA ALA A 143 -15.30 -2.20 -7.73
C ALA A 143 -15.13 -2.14 -6.20
N GLU A 144 -15.57 -1.05 -5.56
CA GLU A 144 -15.41 -0.85 -4.10
C GLU A 144 -15.94 -2.02 -3.27
N GLY A 145 -17.13 -2.53 -3.63
CA GLY A 145 -17.77 -3.64 -2.92
C GLY A 145 -17.01 -4.97 -3.06
N GLU A 146 -16.36 -5.19 -4.20
CA GLU A 146 -15.53 -6.37 -4.45
C GLU A 146 -14.21 -6.27 -3.69
N ALA A 147 -13.52 -5.14 -3.79
CA ALA A 147 -12.27 -4.90 -3.08
C ALA A 147 -12.45 -5.00 -1.56
N ARG A 148 -13.50 -4.36 -1.04
CA ARG A 148 -13.81 -4.42 0.40
C ARG A 148 -14.10 -5.84 0.85
N ARG A 149 -14.89 -6.60 0.09
CA ARG A 149 -15.22 -7.99 0.42
C ARG A 149 -13.97 -8.85 0.44
N ALA A 150 -13.09 -8.73 -0.55
CA ALA A 150 -11.83 -9.45 -0.59
C ALA A 150 -10.98 -9.18 0.67
N VAL A 151 -10.89 -7.93 1.12
CA VAL A 151 -10.18 -7.59 2.36
C VAL A 151 -10.87 -8.19 3.58
N GLU A 152 -12.20 -8.14 3.66
CA GLU A 152 -12.97 -8.71 4.77
C GLU A 152 -12.83 -10.23 4.85
N ASP A 153 -12.87 -10.93 3.71
CA ASP A 153 -12.74 -12.39 3.62
C ASP A 153 -11.36 -12.86 4.08
N VAL A 154 -10.30 -12.13 3.73
CA VAL A 154 -8.92 -12.44 4.14
C VAL A 154 -8.71 -12.28 5.65
N VAL A 155 -9.31 -11.26 6.26
CA VAL A 155 -9.06 -10.91 7.68
C VAL A 155 -10.08 -11.53 8.64
N LYS A 156 -11.11 -12.20 8.09
CA LYS A 156 -12.14 -12.96 8.82
C LYS A 156 -12.44 -14.32 8.16
N PRO A 157 -11.45 -15.22 8.02
CA PRO A 157 -11.69 -16.50 7.36
C PRO A 157 -12.73 -17.31 8.16
N GLY A 158 -13.91 -17.54 7.59
CA GLY A 158 -14.98 -18.38 8.15
C GLY A 158 -16.20 -17.67 8.76
N ALA A 159 -16.46 -16.40 8.41
CA ALA A 159 -17.72 -15.71 8.73
C ALA A 159 -18.90 -16.15 7.85
#